data_AF-A0A831KW79-F1
#
_entry.id   AF-A0A831KW79-F1
#
_cell.length_a   1.000
_cell.length_b   1.000
_cell.length_c   1.000
_cell.angle_alpha   90.00
_cell.angle_beta   90.00
_cell.angle_gamma   90.00
#
_symmetry.space_group_name_H-M   'P 1'
#
loop_
_entity.id
_entity.type
_entity.pdbx_description
1 polymer ?
#
loop_
_entity_poly.entity_id
_entity_poly.type
_entity_poly.pdbx_seq_one_letter_code
_entity_poly.pdbx_strand_id
1 'polypeptide(L)'
;MKKLLACIGFACAVFAAGGVYAADGLTVELSHAHVEITSHFTGKKILVYGVRSHPGAVIVKLVSPPEEVNLSRKIRIGPFWVNGAKVAVHGAPAIAYLLSSEPLDQALSPQQRARYGLTL
;
A
#
# COMPACT_ATOMS: atom_id res chain seq x y z
N MET A 1 -54.19 6.47 12.49
CA MET A 1 -53.17 5.40 12.63
C MET A 1 -52.59 4.89 11.30
N LYS A 2 -53.26 5.06 10.14
CA LYS A 2 -52.74 4.63 8.82
C LYS A 2 -51.58 5.49 8.27
N LYS A 3 -51.48 6.75 8.69
CA LYS A 3 -50.40 7.68 8.26
C LYS A 3 -49.05 7.43 8.96
N LEU A 4 -49.05 6.76 10.12
CA LEU A 4 -47.81 6.46 10.86
C LEU A 4 -47.05 5.26 10.28
N LEU A 5 -47.78 4.28 9.72
CA LEU A 5 -47.18 3.13 9.02
C LEU A 5 -46.48 3.53 7.70
N ALA A 6 -46.97 4.58 7.03
CA ALA A 6 -46.39 5.06 5.78
C ALA A 6 -45.00 5.69 5.96
N CYS A 7 -44.75 6.33 7.10
CA CYS A 7 -43.46 6.99 7.38
C CYS A 7 -42.34 5.99 7.71
N ILE A 8 -42.67 4.84 8.31
CA ILE A 8 -41.68 3.79 8.63
C ILE A 8 -41.24 3.07 7.34
N GLY A 9 -42.15 2.86 6.38
CA GLY A 9 -41.82 2.29 5.08
C GLY A 9 -40.90 3.18 4.24
N PHE A 10 -41.07 4.50 4.31
CA PHE A 10 -40.24 5.44 3.54
C PHE A 10 -38.82 5.61 4.11
N ALA A 11 -38.68 5.53 5.45
CA ALA A 11 -37.38 5.61 6.10
C ALA A 11 -36.46 4.40 5.80
N CYS A 12 -37.04 3.22 5.52
CA CYS A 12 -36.27 2.01 5.21
C CYS A 12 -35.77 1.98 3.74
N ALA A 13 -36.49 2.62 2.82
CA ALA A 13 -36.10 2.68 1.40
C ALA A 13 -34.88 3.58 1.12
N VAL A 14 -34.63 4.59 1.98
CA VAL A 14 -33.49 5.50 1.81
C VAL A 14 -32.17 4.88 2.28
N PHE A 15 -32.21 3.86 3.16
CA PHE A 15 -30.99 3.23 3.68
C PHE A 15 -30.41 2.14 2.75
N ALA A 16 -31.13 1.76 1.69
CA ALA A 16 -30.72 0.68 0.78
C ALA A 16 -29.84 1.13 -0.41
N ALA A 17 -29.56 2.44 -0.55
CA ALA A 17 -28.72 2.97 -1.64
C ALA A 17 -27.20 2.95 -1.31
N GLY A 18 -26.78 2.11 -0.38
CA GLY A 18 -25.37 1.79 -0.16
C GLY A 18 -24.87 0.88 -1.27
N GLY A 19 -24.63 1.44 -2.45
CA GLY A 19 -24.00 0.73 -3.56
C GLY A 19 -22.69 0.09 -3.10
N VAL A 20 -22.63 -1.23 -3.15
CA VAL A 20 -21.38 -1.97 -3.03
C VAL A 20 -20.58 -1.61 -4.28
N TYR A 21 -19.61 -0.70 -4.16
CA TYR A 21 -18.63 -0.45 -5.21
C TYR A 21 -17.78 -1.70 -5.33
N ALA A 22 -18.17 -2.59 -6.25
CA ALA A 22 -17.33 -3.69 -6.68
C ALA A 22 -16.00 -3.09 -7.16
N ALA A 23 -14.92 -3.40 -6.46
CA ALA A 23 -13.58 -2.90 -6.72
C ALA A 23 -12.97 -3.62 -7.94
N ASP A 24 -13.66 -3.57 -9.08
CA ASP A 24 -13.27 -4.24 -10.32
C ASP A 24 -13.00 -3.20 -11.43
N GLY A 25 -12.23 -2.18 -11.07
CA GLY A 25 -11.89 -1.05 -11.93
C GLY A 25 -10.42 -1.00 -12.36
N LEU A 26 -9.60 -1.95 -11.93
CA LEU A 26 -8.17 -2.00 -12.22
C LEU A 26 -7.75 -3.45 -12.43
N THR A 27 -7.46 -3.80 -13.68
CA THR A 27 -6.86 -5.10 -14.04
C THR A 27 -5.38 -4.90 -14.25
N VAL A 28 -4.54 -5.74 -13.62
CA VAL A 28 -3.08 -5.66 -13.71
C VAL A 28 -2.52 -7.03 -14.09
N GLU A 29 -1.52 -7.02 -14.97
CA GLU A 29 -0.77 -8.20 -15.37
C GLU A 29 0.74 -7.91 -15.31
N LEU A 30 1.51 -8.95 -15.01
CA LEU A 30 2.97 -8.93 -14.95
C LEU A 30 3.54 -9.74 -16.11
N SER A 31 4.61 -9.24 -16.73
CA SER A 31 5.33 -10.01 -17.76
C SER A 31 5.83 -11.36 -17.26
N HIS A 32 6.11 -11.46 -15.95
CA HIS A 32 6.51 -12.68 -15.28
C HIS A 32 5.85 -12.76 -13.91
N ALA A 33 5.10 -13.84 -13.67
CA ALA A 33 4.47 -14.12 -12.39
C ALA A 33 5.48 -14.63 -11.32
N HIS A 34 6.59 -15.22 -11.76
CA HIS A 34 7.62 -15.76 -10.88
C HIS A 34 9.02 -15.52 -11.46
N VAL A 35 9.97 -15.23 -10.58
CA VAL A 35 11.39 -15.06 -10.92
C VAL A 35 12.21 -15.97 -10.02
N GLU A 36 12.83 -16.98 -10.63
CA GLU A 36 13.75 -17.86 -9.94
C GLU A 36 15.12 -17.19 -9.79
N ILE A 37 15.67 -17.20 -8.57
CA ILE A 37 16.98 -16.63 -8.25
C ILE A 37 17.94 -17.80 -8.00
N THR A 38 18.89 -17.98 -8.91
CA THR A 38 19.96 -19.00 -8.83
C THR A 38 21.33 -18.34 -8.67
N SER A 39 22.39 -19.14 -8.50
CA SER A 39 23.78 -18.65 -8.43
C SER A 39 24.23 -17.88 -9.67
N HIS A 40 23.56 -18.07 -10.81
CA HIS A 40 23.85 -17.39 -12.07
C HIS A 40 22.90 -16.21 -12.34
N PHE A 41 22.06 -15.82 -11.38
CA PHE A 41 21.12 -14.72 -11.57
C PHE A 41 21.84 -13.37 -11.73
N THR A 42 21.65 -12.74 -12.89
CA THR A 42 22.26 -11.42 -13.22
C THR A 42 21.28 -10.26 -13.14
N GLY A 43 20.09 -10.47 -12.57
CA GLY A 43 18.99 -9.50 -12.58
C GLY A 43 17.95 -9.79 -13.66
N LYS A 44 16.72 -9.29 -13.45
CA LYS A 44 15.62 -9.40 -14.42
C LYS A 44 14.80 -8.10 -14.43
N LYS A 45 14.35 -7.70 -15.62
CA LYS A 45 13.40 -6.60 -15.79
C LYS A 45 11.99 -7.17 -15.75
N ILE A 46 11.15 -6.66 -14.85
CA ILE A 46 9.74 -7.04 -14.72
C ILE A 46 8.93 -5.88 -15.24
N LEU A 47 7.91 -6.18 -16.03
CA LEU A 47 7.05 -5.19 -16.63
C LEU A 47 5.62 -5.38 -16.12
N VAL A 48 5.02 -4.29 -15.65
CA VAL A 48 3.68 -4.26 -15.09
C VAL A 48 2.82 -3.46 -16.03
N TYR A 49 1.71 -4.06 -16.47
CA TYR A 49 0.73 -3.42 -17.32
C TYR A 49 -0.64 -3.53 -16.69
N GLY A 50 -1.51 -2.59 -17.01
CA GLY A 50 -2.88 -2.67 -16.53
C GLY A 50 -3.80 -1.74 -17.28
N VAL A 51 -5.09 -2.02 -17.14
CA VAL A 51 -6.17 -1.21 -17.68
C VAL A 51 -7.06 -0.80 -16.53
N ARG A 52 -7.55 0.43 -16.61
CA ARG A 52 -8.44 1.01 -15.62
C ARG A 52 -9.77 1.39 -16.25
N SER A 53 -10.87 1.08 -15.56
CA SER A 53 -12.22 1.38 -16.03
C SER A 53 -12.72 2.75 -15.55
N HIS A 54 -12.08 3.33 -14.53
CA HIS A 54 -12.47 4.60 -13.92
C HIS A 54 -11.25 5.52 -13.70
N PRO A 55 -11.43 6.86 -13.73
CA PRO A 55 -10.39 7.83 -13.36
C PRO A 55 -9.92 7.72 -11.89
N GLY A 56 -8.80 8.38 -11.55
CA GLY A 56 -8.18 8.38 -10.21
C GLY A 56 -6.65 8.17 -10.23
N ALA A 57 -5.97 8.10 -9.10
CA ALA A 57 -4.53 7.85 -9.09
C ALA A 57 -4.18 6.36 -9.27
N VAL A 58 -3.00 6.07 -9.83
CA VAL A 58 -2.39 4.73 -9.85
C VAL A 58 -1.16 4.75 -8.97
N ILE A 59 -1.11 3.83 -8.02
CA ILE A 59 -0.02 3.69 -7.05
C ILE A 59 0.57 2.29 -7.18
N VAL A 60 1.89 2.21 -7.38
CA VAL A 60 2.65 0.96 -7.43
C VAL A 60 3.55 0.89 -6.22
N LYS A 61 3.34 -0.13 -5.37
CA LYS A 61 4.13 -0.40 -4.17
C LYS A 61 4.89 -1.71 -4.36
N LEU A 62 6.22 -1.64 -4.33
CA LEU A 62 7.09 -2.80 -4.32
C LEU A 62 7.67 -2.95 -2.92
N VAL A 63 7.36 -4.06 -2.26
CA VAL A 63 7.89 -4.39 -0.93
C VAL A 63 8.44 -5.82 -0.92
N SER A 64 9.58 -6.01 -0.28
CA SER A 64 10.05 -7.36 0.08
C SER A 64 9.23 -7.92 1.24
N PRO A 65 9.30 -9.24 1.50
CA PRO A 65 8.83 -9.81 2.75
C PRO A 65 9.42 -9.10 3.96
N PRO A 66 8.69 -9.06 5.08
CA PRO A 66 9.18 -8.50 6.34
C PRO A 66 10.32 -9.36 6.89
N GLU A 67 11.43 -8.72 7.25
CA GLU A 67 12.59 -9.38 7.87
C GLU A 67 12.99 -8.65 9.16
N GLU A 68 13.80 -9.31 9.98
CA GLU A 68 14.42 -8.69 11.15
C GLU A 68 15.74 -8.04 10.75
N VAL A 69 15.85 -6.73 10.94
CA VAL A 69 17.05 -5.97 10.61
C VAL A 69 17.64 -5.35 11.86
N ASN A 70 18.96 -5.47 12.01
CA ASN A 70 19.69 -4.84 13.12
C ASN A 70 20.16 -3.46 12.69
N LEU A 71 19.54 -2.41 13.23
CA LEU A 71 19.93 -1.03 12.99
C LEU A 71 20.84 -0.53 14.12
N SER A 72 21.87 0.23 13.77
CA SER A 72 22.73 0.91 14.74
C SER A 72 22.90 2.36 14.34
N ARG A 73 22.72 3.28 15.30
CA ARG A 73 23.02 4.70 15.09
C ARG A 73 24.48 4.96 15.42
N LYS A 74 25.20 5.66 14.53
CA LYS A 74 26.54 6.15 14.87
C LYS A 74 26.45 7.19 15.98
N ILE A 75 27.28 7.03 16.98
CA ILE A 75 27.45 7.98 18.07
C ILE A 75 28.86 8.58 17.99
N ARG A 76 28.99 9.81 18.44
CA ARG A 76 30.27 10.52 18.45
C ARG A 76 30.86 10.47 19.86
N ILE A 77 32.07 9.95 19.99
CA ILE A 77 32.84 9.94 21.24
C ILE A 77 34.16 10.64 20.95
N GLY A 78 34.31 11.86 21.47
CA GLY A 78 35.44 12.74 21.15
C GLY A 78 35.54 13.03 19.64
N PRO A 79 36.71 12.80 18.99
CA PRO A 79 36.86 12.98 17.55
C PRO A 79 36.36 11.79 16.71
N PHE A 80 35.98 10.67 17.33
CA PHE A 80 35.66 9.43 16.62
C PHE A 80 34.15 9.20 16.49
N TRP A 81 33.78 8.54 15.39
CA TRP A 81 32.43 8.01 15.18
C TRP A 81 32.45 6.50 15.38
N VAL A 82 31.69 6.02 16.35
CA VAL A 82 31.56 4.59 16.65
C VAL A 82 30.11 4.14 16.43
N ASN A 83 29.93 2.87 16.09
CA ASN A 83 28.59 2.29 16.04
C ASN A 83 28.06 2.17 17.47
N GLY A 84 26.89 2.76 17.75
CA GLY A 84 26.22 2.61 19.03
C GLY A 84 25.56 1.24 19.19
N ALA A 85 24.66 1.13 20.17
CA ALA A 85 23.89 -0.08 20.40
C ALA A 85 23.09 -0.49 19.15
N LYS A 86 23.04 -1.81 18.90
CA LYS A 86 22.18 -2.40 17.87
C LYS A 86 20.77 -2.54 18.42
N VAL A 87 19.79 -2.14 17.63
CA VAL A 87 18.37 -2.33 17.89
C VAL A 87 17.83 -3.24 16.81
N ALA A 88 17.23 -4.36 17.21
CA ALA A 88 16.50 -5.24 16.31
C ALA A 88 15.17 -4.57 15.94
N VAL A 89 14.97 -4.33 14.65
CA VAL A 89 13.72 -3.84 14.09
C VAL A 89 13.05 -5.00 13.38
N HIS A 90 11.91 -5.41 13.90
CA HIS A 90 11.11 -6.47 13.29
C HIS A 90 10.18 -5.90 12.22
N GLY A 91 9.95 -6.67 11.16
CA GLY A 91 8.98 -6.32 10.13
C GLY A 91 9.46 -5.28 9.12
N ALA A 92 10.76 -5.00 9.08
CA ALA A 92 11.32 -4.06 8.12
C ALA A 92 11.44 -4.72 6.74
N PRO A 93 10.96 -4.09 5.66
CA PRO A 93 11.23 -4.57 4.32
C PRO A 93 12.68 -4.23 3.94
N ALA A 94 13.41 -5.20 3.40
CA ALA A 94 14.73 -4.99 2.78
C ALA A 94 14.64 -4.12 1.52
N ILE A 95 13.52 -4.20 0.79
CA ILE A 95 13.25 -3.39 -0.40
C ILE A 95 11.90 -2.71 -0.25
N ALA A 96 11.86 -1.38 -0.44
CA ALA A 96 10.63 -0.60 -0.50
C ALA A 96 10.73 0.48 -1.58
N TYR A 97 9.91 0.37 -2.62
CA TYR A 97 9.73 1.41 -3.63
C TYR A 97 8.27 1.77 -3.78
N LEU A 98 8.01 3.06 -3.99
CA LEU A 98 6.68 3.60 -4.17
C LEU A 98 6.68 4.55 -5.36
N LEU A 99 5.79 4.29 -6.31
CA LEU A 99 5.54 5.15 -7.46
C LEU A 99 4.07 5.52 -7.47
N SER A 100 3.77 6.77 -7.76
CA SER A 100 2.40 7.28 -7.82
C SER A 100 2.25 8.22 -9.01
N SER A 101 1.11 8.14 -9.70
CA SER A 101 0.78 9.05 -10.80
C SER A 101 0.44 10.46 -10.32
N GLU A 102 0.03 10.60 -9.05
CA GLU A 102 -0.36 11.86 -8.40
C GLU A 102 0.21 11.92 -6.98
N PRO A 103 0.34 13.10 -6.34
CA PRO A 103 0.72 13.20 -4.94
C PRO A 103 -0.21 12.37 -4.01
N LEU A 104 0.37 11.65 -3.04
CA LEU A 104 -0.38 10.68 -2.21
C LEU A 104 -1.47 11.33 -1.34
N ASP A 105 -1.27 12.58 -0.94
CA ASP A 105 -2.21 13.39 -0.18
C ASP A 105 -3.42 13.86 -1.01
N GLN A 106 -3.26 13.96 -2.34
CA GLN A 106 -4.34 14.21 -3.28
C GLN A 106 -5.06 12.91 -3.67
N ALA A 107 -4.29 11.83 -3.82
CA ALA A 107 -4.80 10.53 -4.23
C ALA A 107 -5.56 9.78 -3.11
N LEU A 108 -5.15 9.93 -1.85
CA LEU A 108 -5.64 9.15 -0.72
C LEU A 108 -5.84 10.00 0.53
N SER A 109 -6.94 9.76 1.24
CA SER A 109 -7.14 10.33 2.57
C SER A 109 -6.09 9.80 3.57
N PRO A 110 -5.82 10.52 4.68
CA PRO A 110 -4.88 10.06 5.70
C PRO A 110 -5.20 8.65 6.24
N GLN A 111 -6.49 8.33 6.38
CA GLN A 111 -6.96 7.01 6.82
C GLN A 111 -6.64 5.93 5.78
N GLN A 112 -6.81 6.22 4.49
CA GLN A 112 -6.47 5.29 3.41
C GLN A 112 -4.95 5.07 3.33
N ARG A 113 -4.14 6.13 3.49
CA ARG A 113 -2.68 6.00 3.54
C ARG A 113 -2.21 5.12 4.69
N ALA A 114 -2.78 5.29 5.88
CA ALA A 114 -2.48 4.43 7.02
C ALA A 114 -2.86 2.96 6.74
N ARG A 115 -4.05 2.73 6.18
CA ARG A 115 -4.54 1.38 5.84
C ARG A 115 -3.61 0.63 4.87
N TYR A 116 -3.05 1.32 3.88
CA TYR A 116 -2.13 0.72 2.90
C TYR A 116 -0.64 0.78 3.32
N GLY A 117 -0.35 1.29 4.53
CA GLY A 117 1.02 1.48 5.02
C GLY A 117 1.83 2.41 4.10
N LEU A 118 1.22 3.51 3.69
CA LEU A 118 1.78 4.60 2.87
C LEU A 118 2.00 5.88 3.71
N THR A 119 2.12 5.71 5.02
CA THR A 119 2.55 6.75 5.97
C THR A 119 4.06 6.66 6.10
N LEU A 120 4.77 7.17 5.09
CA LEU A 120 6.21 7.38 5.15
C LEU A 120 6.51 8.76 5.76
#